data_AF-A0A2E4B7L2-F1
#
_entry.id   AF-A0A2E4B7L2-F1
#
_cell.length_a   1.000
_cell.length_b   1.000
_cell.length_c   1.000
_cell.angle_alpha   90.00
_cell.angle_beta   90.00
_cell.angle_gamma   90.00
#
_symmetry.space_group_name_H-M   'P 1'
#
loop_
_entity.id
_entity.type
_entity.pdbx_description
1 polymer ?
#
loop_
_entity_poly.entity_id
_entity_poly.type
_entity_poly.pdbx_seq_one_letter_code
_entity_poly.pdbx_strand_id
1 'polypeptide(L)'
;MNFGSGKFWGADFFLQLVPRQMGVGVPARAQMPPKSKHPGVVWDARSRKFRGYVIDRSVRIGKRAKKSYLGMFVDKDTCLKTVAAKQADVEKAIAAKLHAMAQALPHTRELPLRPIKAVDAEPHTAYYGERRVGTRGEAKAFGPERYVRVVGKDWDGGFKYMPSCRANLDSGAPCTHLPCFVSGSVFCRTHGGAPKAGEGPLSNHCSFCRTKVLAQKRRLCNNGNGMCATCEAHLKAEAVANGAATPIKANERWEMVVFEQLLPLITYADGTPFPPDQRDERRGGGLGTPKTQKRRRECDTTTNRFPDCLWIVRDEHTRAVLVVTVEVDEHSHSDRNPECETGKIEDEFQSLQNTLAKEGAARGAVARHDAEMIPIVTIRVNPNAYDKKVVRLADRVQAVAAVVRAYLHMDAETRDALQTHAPIVHVMFYHTKEGAKHLARYASRATEVGWAYTEH
;
A
#
# COMPACT_ATOMS: atom_id res chain seq x y z
N MET A 1 11.46 -44.65 24.47
CA MET A 1 12.11 -45.80 25.14
C MET A 1 13.42 -45.31 25.74
N ASN A 2 13.67 -45.71 27.00
CA ASN A 2 14.88 -45.61 27.82
C ASN A 2 15.29 -44.21 28.32
N PHE A 3 15.04 -43.91 29.62
CA PHE A 3 15.86 -44.21 30.83
C PHE A 3 17.13 -43.33 30.85
N GLY A 4 17.51 -42.61 31.90
CA GLY A 4 17.07 -42.49 33.29
C GLY A 4 18.24 -41.87 34.07
N SER A 5 17.99 -41.11 35.13
CA SER A 5 19.01 -40.89 36.15
C SER A 5 18.36 -40.56 37.48
N GLY A 6 18.46 -41.52 38.41
CA GLY A 6 18.09 -41.36 39.80
C GLY A 6 19.04 -42.17 40.65
N LYS A 7 19.32 -41.62 41.84
CA LYS A 7 19.92 -42.25 43.04
C LYS A 7 21.45 -42.44 42.98
N PHE A 8 22.24 -42.38 44.05
CA PHE A 8 22.06 -42.26 45.51
C PHE A 8 23.46 -41.97 46.16
N TRP A 9 23.48 -41.21 47.27
CA TRP A 9 24.26 -41.34 48.52
C TRP A 9 25.80 -41.46 48.57
N GLY A 10 26.38 -40.76 49.56
CA GLY A 10 27.71 -41.04 50.11
C GLY A 10 28.09 -40.02 51.18
N ALA A 11 28.05 -40.43 52.45
CA ALA A 11 28.31 -39.64 53.65
C ALA A 11 29.81 -39.56 54.01
N ASP A 12 30.05 -38.70 55.01
CA ASP A 12 31.17 -38.69 55.96
C ASP A 12 32.56 -38.27 55.48
N PHE A 13 32.96 -37.07 55.93
CA PHE A 13 34.30 -36.89 56.51
C PHE A 13 34.24 -35.81 57.61
N PHE A 14 34.24 -36.28 58.85
CA PHE A 14 34.61 -35.51 60.03
C PHE A 14 36.12 -35.24 59.98
N LEU A 15 36.57 -34.02 60.28
CA LEU A 15 37.85 -33.77 60.99
C LEU A 15 38.01 -32.28 61.34
N GLN A 16 38.14 -32.09 62.66
CA GLN A 16 39.01 -31.13 63.36
C GLN A 16 38.67 -29.62 63.36
N LEU A 17 38.06 -29.25 64.49
CA LEU A 17 38.17 -27.96 65.16
C LEU A 17 39.63 -27.57 65.43
N VAL A 18 40.03 -26.38 64.96
CA VAL A 18 41.16 -25.61 65.49
C VAL A 18 40.66 -24.19 65.76
N PRO A 19 40.87 -23.62 66.97
CA PRO A 19 40.40 -22.28 67.31
C PRO A 19 41.38 -21.23 66.82
N ARG A 20 40.90 -20.20 66.10
CA ARG A 20 41.73 -19.04 65.73
C ARG A 20 41.03 -17.71 66.02
N GLN A 21 41.52 -17.09 67.08
CA GLN A 21 41.83 -15.67 67.28
C GLN A 21 40.80 -14.60 66.84
N MET A 22 40.23 -13.98 67.88
CA MET A 22 40.20 -12.54 68.14
C MET A 22 40.06 -11.59 66.94
N GLY A 23 38.87 -10.97 66.87
CA GLY A 23 38.76 -9.52 66.95
C GLY A 23 39.32 -8.72 65.78
N VAL A 24 38.68 -8.81 64.63
CA VAL A 24 38.68 -7.71 63.65
C VAL A 24 37.26 -7.17 63.60
N GLY A 25 37.09 -5.91 64.02
CA GLY A 25 35.81 -5.23 64.03
C GLY A 25 35.11 -5.39 62.68
N VAL A 26 33.89 -5.92 62.70
CA VAL A 26 32.99 -5.93 61.56
C VAL A 26 32.85 -4.46 61.11
N PRO A 27 33.28 -4.06 59.91
CA PRO A 27 33.00 -2.73 59.42
C PRO A 27 31.48 -2.59 59.40
N ALA A 28 30.97 -1.56 60.10
CA ALA A 28 29.56 -1.25 60.15
C ALA A 28 28.99 -1.36 58.73
N ARG A 29 28.04 -2.29 58.55
CA ARG A 29 27.37 -2.57 57.28
C ARG A 29 26.94 -1.23 56.71
N ALA A 30 27.62 -0.77 55.65
CA ALA A 30 27.37 0.54 55.06
C ALA A 30 25.87 0.65 54.78
N GLN A 31 25.16 1.48 55.54
CA GLN A 31 23.72 1.67 55.37
C GLN A 31 23.50 2.03 53.90
N MET A 32 22.77 1.18 53.19
CA MET A 32 22.46 1.43 51.80
C MET A 32 21.82 2.82 51.69
N PRO A 33 22.26 3.65 50.73
CA PRO A 33 21.73 5.00 50.58
C PRO A 33 20.20 4.94 50.45
N PRO A 34 19.46 5.85 51.12
CA PRO A 34 18.00 5.83 51.12
C PRO A 34 17.48 5.98 49.69
N LYS A 35 16.94 4.90 49.12
CA LYS A 35 16.27 4.94 47.81
C LYS A 35 14.88 5.55 47.98
N SER A 36 14.64 6.69 47.36
CA SER A 36 13.28 7.23 47.23
C SER A 36 12.49 6.41 46.22
N LYS A 37 11.25 6.05 46.55
CA LYS A 37 10.28 5.45 45.61
C LYS A 37 9.53 6.50 44.78
N HIS A 38 9.72 7.78 45.06
CA HIS A 38 8.98 8.85 44.41
C HIS A 38 9.70 9.34 43.14
N PRO A 39 9.01 9.44 42.00
CA PRO A 39 9.56 10.03 40.79
C PRO A 39 10.12 11.44 41.05
N GLY A 40 11.29 11.74 40.50
CA GLY A 40 11.90 13.07 40.63
C GLY A 40 12.74 13.32 41.89
N VAL A 41 12.77 12.40 42.85
CA VAL A 41 13.61 12.51 44.06
C VAL A 41 14.65 11.40 44.07
N VAL A 42 15.94 11.76 44.12
CA VAL A 42 17.05 10.80 44.12
C VAL A 42 18.04 11.17 45.21
N TRP A 43 18.49 10.20 46.00
CA TRP A 43 19.58 10.44 46.95
C TRP A 43 20.91 10.55 46.21
N ASP A 44 21.66 11.61 46.50
CA ASP A 44 23.01 11.83 45.97
C ASP A 44 24.03 11.46 47.07
N ALA A 45 24.74 10.35 46.86
CA ALA A 45 25.66 9.80 47.85
C ALA A 45 26.88 10.70 48.11
N ARG A 46 27.32 11.50 47.13
CA ARG A 46 28.50 12.36 47.25
C ARG A 46 28.22 13.57 48.14
N SER A 47 27.05 14.16 47.96
CA SER A 47 26.63 15.36 48.70
C SER A 47 25.81 15.07 49.95
N ARG A 48 25.46 13.79 50.20
CA ARG A 48 24.62 13.32 51.32
C ARG A 48 23.30 14.11 51.42
N LYS A 49 22.70 14.39 50.27
CA LYS A 49 21.45 15.18 50.15
C LYS A 49 20.52 14.54 49.13
N PHE A 50 19.22 14.80 49.26
CA PHE A 50 18.22 14.47 48.25
C PHE A 50 18.27 15.49 47.10
N ARG A 51 18.36 15.00 45.88
CA ARG A 51 18.27 15.77 44.64
C ARG A 51 16.84 15.74 44.12
N GLY A 52 16.25 16.92 43.93
CA GLY A 52 14.93 17.09 43.32
C GLY A 52 15.03 17.49 41.85
N TYR A 53 14.20 16.89 40.99
CA TYR A 53 14.02 17.31 39.61
C TYR A 53 12.60 17.04 39.10
N VAL A 54 12.17 17.83 38.12
CA VAL A 54 10.91 17.67 37.40
C VAL A 54 11.19 17.55 35.91
N ILE A 55 10.40 16.73 35.22
CA ILE A 55 10.52 16.52 33.77
C ILE A 55 9.36 17.25 33.08
N ASP A 56 9.71 18.23 32.25
CA ASP A 56 8.76 18.89 31.36
C ASP A 56 8.77 18.18 30.00
N ARG A 57 7.70 17.45 29.71
CA ARG A 57 7.55 16.68 28.46
C ARG A 57 7.26 17.56 27.25
N SER A 58 6.83 18.81 27.48
CA SER A 58 6.47 19.74 26.41
C SER A 58 7.64 20.57 25.88
N VAL A 59 8.79 20.54 26.57
CA VAL A 59 10.03 21.21 26.19
C VAL A 59 11.13 20.18 26.02
N ARG A 60 11.95 20.31 24.97
CA ARG A 60 13.03 19.36 24.66
C ARG A 60 14.39 20.04 24.74
N ILE A 61 15.38 19.27 25.20
CA ILE A 61 16.81 19.58 25.08
C ILE A 61 17.44 18.41 24.32
N GLY A 62 17.74 18.63 23.03
CA GLY A 62 18.08 17.56 22.10
C GLY A 62 16.97 16.50 22.00
N LYS A 63 17.31 15.21 22.16
CA LYS A 63 16.35 14.10 22.09
C LYS A 63 15.55 13.87 23.38
N ARG A 64 15.90 14.54 24.49
CA ARG A 64 15.31 14.29 25.83
C ARG A 64 14.36 15.41 26.25
N ALA A 65 13.37 15.07 27.07
CA ALA A 65 12.51 16.05 27.73
C ALA A 65 13.35 16.94 28.67
N LYS A 66 12.97 18.21 28.81
CA LYS A 66 13.68 19.15 29.67
C LYS A 66 13.58 18.69 31.12
N LYS A 67 14.75 18.50 31.75
CA LYS A 67 14.86 18.16 33.16
C LYS A 67 15.20 19.43 33.92
N SER A 68 14.26 19.92 34.71
CA SER A 68 14.45 21.09 35.57
C SER A 68 14.92 20.62 36.94
N TYR A 69 16.11 21.06 37.32
CA TYR A 69 16.70 20.76 38.63
C TYR A 69 16.18 21.75 39.68
N LEU A 70 15.79 21.23 40.85
CA LEU A 70 15.16 22.02 41.92
C LEU A 70 16.07 22.24 43.12
N GLY A 71 17.30 21.71 43.10
CA GLY A 71 18.25 21.84 44.18
C GLY A 71 18.57 20.54 44.91
N MET A 72 19.40 20.69 45.95
CA MET A 72 19.74 19.64 46.91
C MET A 72 19.06 19.95 48.24
N PHE A 73 18.50 18.94 48.88
CA PHE A 73 17.72 19.05 50.10
C PHE A 73 18.32 18.10 51.14
N VAL A 74 18.47 18.56 52.38
CA VAL A 74 18.90 17.70 53.49
C VAL A 74 17.75 16.78 53.89
N ASP A 75 16.54 17.33 53.95
CA ASP A 75 15.32 16.62 54.31
C ASP A 75 14.59 16.04 53.09
N LYS A 76 14.13 14.79 53.22
CA LYS A 76 13.42 14.05 52.16
C LYS A 76 12.05 14.64 51.90
N ASP A 77 11.31 15.00 52.95
CA ASP A 77 9.91 15.43 52.83
C ASP A 77 9.81 16.82 52.22
N THR A 78 10.76 17.69 52.55
CA THR A 78 10.94 19.00 51.91
C THR A 78 11.24 18.85 50.42
N CYS A 79 12.12 17.91 50.05
CA CYS A 79 12.39 17.59 48.65
C CYS A 79 11.13 17.09 47.92
N LEU A 80 10.38 16.20 48.56
CA LEU A 80 9.14 15.66 48.01
C LEU A 80 8.07 16.72 47.78
N LYS A 81 7.82 17.57 48.79
CA LYS A 81 6.86 18.69 48.69
C LYS A 81 7.25 19.65 47.57
N THR A 82 8.54 20.00 47.47
CA THR A 82 9.05 20.90 46.44
C THR A 82 8.91 20.30 45.03
N VAL A 83 9.27 19.02 44.86
CA VAL A 83 9.10 18.30 43.58
C VAL A 83 7.63 18.19 43.22
N ALA A 84 6.75 17.85 44.16
CA ALA A 84 5.32 17.70 43.92
C ALA A 84 4.66 19.02 43.50
N ALA A 85 4.96 20.12 44.20
CA ALA A 85 4.46 21.45 43.86
C ALA A 85 4.91 21.85 42.44
N LYS A 86 6.20 21.69 42.13
CA LYS A 86 6.69 22.04 40.79
C LYS A 86 6.17 21.10 39.70
N GLN A 87 5.96 19.82 40.01
CA GLN A 87 5.35 18.87 39.09
C GLN A 87 3.93 19.30 38.74
N ALA A 88 3.13 19.75 39.71
CA ALA A 88 1.78 20.25 39.47
C ALA A 88 1.77 21.46 38.52
N ASP A 89 2.68 22.43 38.72
CA ASP A 89 2.82 23.58 37.80
C ASP A 89 3.17 23.14 36.38
N VAL A 90 4.11 22.20 36.24
CA VAL A 90 4.56 21.69 34.94
C VAL A 90 3.46 20.90 34.26
N GLU A 91 2.72 20.04 34.97
CA GLU A 91 1.57 19.33 34.40
C GLU A 91 0.46 20.29 33.97
N LYS A 92 0.18 21.35 34.74
CA LYS A 92 -0.78 22.39 34.36
C LYS A 92 -0.35 23.09 33.06
N ALA A 93 0.93 23.45 32.93
CA ALA A 93 1.47 24.05 31.71
C ALA A 93 1.41 23.08 30.51
N ILE A 94 1.75 21.81 30.72
CA ILE A 94 1.66 20.76 29.71
C ILE A 94 0.20 20.58 29.24
N ALA A 95 -0.76 20.54 30.17
CA ALA A 95 -2.17 20.37 29.86
C ALA A 95 -2.71 21.56 29.04
N ALA A 96 -2.39 22.80 29.44
CA ALA A 96 -2.76 24.00 28.70
C ALA A 96 -2.18 24.01 27.27
N LYS A 97 -0.88 23.70 27.14
CA LYS A 97 -0.22 23.63 25.83
C LYS A 97 -0.79 22.51 24.95
N LEU A 98 -1.04 21.33 25.52
CA LEU A 98 -1.63 20.20 24.81
C LEU A 98 -3.05 20.54 24.31
N HIS A 99 -3.87 21.18 25.15
CA HIS A 99 -5.21 21.59 24.78
C HIS A 99 -5.18 22.61 23.63
N ALA A 100 -4.35 23.66 23.73
CA ALA A 100 -4.19 24.65 22.67
C ALA A 100 -3.79 24.00 21.33
N MET A 101 -2.83 23.08 21.36
CA MET A 101 -2.43 22.32 20.16
C MET A 101 -3.56 21.41 19.64
N ALA A 102 -4.34 20.80 20.53
CA ALA A 102 -5.45 19.93 20.15
C ALA A 102 -6.54 20.70 19.39
N GLN A 103 -6.86 21.93 19.82
CA GLN A 103 -7.86 22.77 19.16
C GLN A 103 -7.39 23.30 17.79
N ALA A 104 -6.08 23.46 17.61
CA ALA A 104 -5.50 23.90 16.33
C ALA A 104 -5.61 22.82 15.23
N LEU A 105 -5.59 21.52 15.57
CA LEU A 105 -5.56 20.44 14.59
C LEU A 105 -6.97 19.92 14.24
N PRO A 106 -7.32 19.79 12.94
CA PRO A 106 -8.65 19.34 12.52
C PRO A 106 -9.09 17.99 13.11
N HIS A 107 -8.15 17.06 13.31
CA HIS A 107 -8.48 15.71 13.80
C HIS A 107 -8.54 15.60 15.33
N THR A 108 -8.26 16.66 16.08
CA THR A 108 -8.39 16.66 17.56
C THR A 108 -9.20 17.82 18.11
N ARG A 109 -9.59 18.77 17.26
CA ARG A 109 -10.49 19.87 17.62
C ARG A 109 -11.80 19.32 18.19
N GLU A 110 -12.34 20.00 19.19
CA GLU A 110 -13.61 19.66 19.88
C GLU A 110 -13.63 18.29 20.58
N LEU A 111 -12.55 17.51 20.54
CA LEU A 111 -12.50 16.27 21.31
C LEU A 111 -12.33 16.56 22.80
N PRO A 112 -12.91 15.75 23.68
CA PRO A 112 -12.61 15.80 25.11
C PRO A 112 -11.19 15.31 25.40
N LEU A 113 -10.59 15.83 26.48
CA LEU A 113 -9.34 15.29 27.00
C LEU A 113 -9.59 13.87 27.52
N ARG A 114 -8.71 12.92 27.21
CA ARG A 114 -8.87 11.55 27.72
C ARG A 114 -8.84 11.51 29.26
N PRO A 115 -9.73 10.74 29.89
CA PRO A 115 -9.60 10.37 31.30
C PRO A 115 -8.24 9.71 31.61
N ILE A 116 -7.81 9.82 32.88
CA ILE A 116 -6.52 9.27 33.33
C ILE A 116 -6.50 7.74 33.16
N LYS A 117 -7.57 7.06 33.56
CA LYS A 117 -7.73 5.62 33.40
C LYS A 117 -8.60 5.33 32.18
N ALA A 118 -8.30 4.24 31.48
CA ALA A 118 -9.07 3.83 30.31
C ALA A 118 -10.44 3.24 30.65
N VAL A 119 -10.62 2.75 31.89
CA VAL A 119 -11.90 2.23 32.38
C VAL A 119 -12.95 3.34 32.54
N ASP A 120 -12.51 4.57 32.80
CA ASP A 120 -13.38 5.74 32.99
C ASP A 120 -13.80 6.39 31.65
N ALA A 121 -13.29 5.90 30.51
CA ALA A 121 -13.69 6.40 29.20
C ALA A 121 -15.01 5.78 28.72
N GLU A 122 -15.85 6.61 28.13
CA GLU A 122 -17.07 6.19 27.46
C GLU A 122 -16.73 5.30 26.25
N PRO A 123 -17.49 4.21 26.03
CA PRO A 123 -17.39 3.43 24.81
C PRO A 123 -17.65 4.31 23.58
N HIS A 124 -16.94 4.03 22.48
CA HIS A 124 -17.13 4.72 21.19
C HIS A 124 -16.89 6.24 21.20
N THR A 125 -16.29 6.80 22.25
CA THR A 125 -15.89 8.21 22.31
C THR A 125 -14.43 8.36 21.90
N ALA A 126 -14.15 9.33 21.02
CA ALA A 126 -12.79 9.72 20.67
C ALA A 126 -12.31 10.84 21.60
N TYR A 127 -11.10 10.69 22.10
CA TYR A 127 -10.45 11.66 22.99
C TYR A 127 -9.18 12.20 22.36
N TYR A 128 -8.72 13.37 22.78
CA TYR A 128 -7.33 13.77 22.54
C TYR A 128 -6.45 13.45 23.77
N GLY A 129 -5.17 13.23 23.54
CA GLY A 129 -4.18 13.08 24.60
C GLY A 129 -2.76 13.27 24.10
N GLU A 130 -1.78 13.31 25.02
CA GLU A 130 -0.37 13.40 24.65
C GLU A 130 0.05 12.17 23.85
N ARG A 131 0.65 12.40 22.68
CA ARG A 131 1.24 11.39 21.81
C ARG A 131 2.25 10.54 22.59
N ARG A 132 2.01 9.23 22.68
CA ARG A 132 2.84 8.32 23.50
C ARG A 132 4.03 7.71 22.75
N VAL A 133 3.96 7.59 21.43
CA VAL A 133 4.97 6.92 20.60
C VAL A 133 5.48 7.88 19.51
N GLY A 134 6.81 7.93 19.31
CA GLY A 134 7.42 8.66 18.20
C GLY A 134 7.83 7.71 17.08
N THR A 135 8.11 8.24 15.89
CA THR A 135 8.71 7.48 14.79
C THR A 135 10.09 6.97 15.21
N ARG A 136 10.41 5.71 14.88
CA ARG A 136 11.74 5.14 15.18
C ARG A 136 12.82 5.98 14.49
N GLY A 137 13.79 6.48 15.24
CA GLY A 137 14.90 7.32 14.74
C GLY A 137 14.68 8.82 14.89
N GLU A 138 13.44 9.28 15.13
CA GLU A 138 13.11 10.70 15.29
C GLU A 138 12.94 11.09 16.76
N ALA A 139 13.19 12.37 17.06
CA ALA A 139 12.84 12.90 18.37
C ALA A 139 11.31 12.86 18.54
N LYS A 140 10.82 12.25 19.63
CA LYS A 140 9.39 12.20 19.93
C LYS A 140 8.84 13.63 20.09
N ALA A 141 8.19 14.13 19.04
CA ALA A 141 7.53 15.42 19.05
C ALA A 141 6.40 15.41 20.10
N PHE A 142 6.39 16.44 20.94
CA PHE A 142 5.25 16.70 21.83
C PHE A 142 4.08 17.18 20.97
N GLY A 143 2.90 16.60 21.18
CA GLY A 143 1.71 17.00 20.46
C GLY A 143 0.50 16.14 20.79
N PRO A 144 -0.69 16.59 20.39
CA PRO A 144 -1.92 15.86 20.58
C PRO A 144 -2.02 14.68 19.60
N GLU A 145 -2.67 13.62 20.05
CA GLU A 145 -3.03 12.46 19.25
C GLU A 145 -4.43 12.01 19.65
N ARG A 146 -5.20 11.53 18.67
CA ARG A 146 -6.55 11.00 18.89
C ARG A 146 -6.48 9.58 19.45
N TYR A 147 -7.20 9.31 20.53
CA TYR A 147 -7.25 8.04 21.24
C TYR A 147 -8.67 7.53 21.35
N VAL A 148 -8.81 6.21 21.38
CA VAL A 148 -10.04 5.51 21.74
C VAL A 148 -9.74 4.45 22.79
N ARG A 149 -10.74 4.16 23.62
CA ARG A 149 -10.71 3.03 24.54
C ARG A 149 -10.90 1.74 23.75
N VAL A 150 -10.02 0.76 23.95
CA VAL A 150 -10.20 -0.59 23.39
C VAL A 150 -10.07 -1.66 24.46
N VAL A 151 -10.75 -2.78 24.22
CA VAL A 151 -10.83 -3.92 25.15
C VAL A 151 -9.65 -4.85 24.90
N GLY A 152 -8.99 -5.31 25.96
CA GLY A 152 -7.90 -6.28 25.89
C GLY A 152 -7.83 -7.12 27.16
N LYS A 153 -7.86 -8.45 27.02
CA LYS A 153 -7.89 -9.40 28.15
C LYS A 153 -6.63 -9.35 29.02
N ASP A 154 -5.49 -9.01 28.43
CA ASP A 154 -4.19 -9.01 29.11
C ASP A 154 -3.79 -7.64 29.69
N TRP A 155 -4.72 -6.68 29.74
CA TRP A 155 -4.42 -5.31 30.18
C TRP A 155 -5.00 -5.03 31.56
N ASP A 156 -4.27 -4.22 32.33
CA ASP A 156 -4.71 -3.79 33.65
C ASP A 156 -6.09 -3.09 33.57
N GLY A 157 -7.08 -3.65 34.26
CA GLY A 157 -8.48 -3.21 34.19
C GLY A 157 -9.21 -3.54 32.87
N GLY A 158 -8.66 -4.37 31.99
CA GLY A 158 -9.30 -4.85 30.75
C GLY A 158 -9.39 -3.85 29.60
N PHE A 159 -8.90 -2.61 29.79
CA PHE A 159 -9.01 -1.52 28.81
C PHE A 159 -7.69 -0.76 28.65
N LYS A 160 -7.46 -0.22 27.45
CA LYS A 160 -6.32 0.69 27.17
C LYS A 160 -6.70 1.71 26.12
N TYR A 161 -6.07 2.87 26.18
CA TYR A 161 -6.11 3.83 25.10
C TYR A 161 -5.16 3.43 23.97
N MET A 162 -5.69 3.37 22.76
CA MET A 162 -4.93 3.17 21.54
C MET A 162 -5.15 4.35 20.59
N PRO A 163 -4.13 4.76 19.80
CA PRO A 163 -4.32 5.75 18.75
C PRO A 163 -5.45 5.31 17.81
N SER A 164 -6.29 6.24 17.36
CA SER A 164 -7.42 5.97 16.46
C SER A 164 -7.24 6.62 15.09
N CYS A 165 -8.12 6.27 14.16
CA CYS A 165 -8.20 6.89 12.83
C CYS A 165 -8.42 8.40 12.93
N ARG A 166 -7.67 9.17 12.14
CA ARG A 166 -7.79 10.64 12.06
C ARG A 166 -8.93 11.16 11.19
N ALA A 167 -9.62 10.30 10.44
CA ALA A 167 -10.76 10.71 9.62
C ALA A 167 -12.01 10.97 10.48
N ASN A 168 -12.93 11.75 9.94
CA ASN A 168 -14.29 11.86 10.44
C ASN A 168 -15.21 11.02 9.55
N LEU A 169 -16.33 10.59 10.11
CA LEU A 169 -17.42 9.95 9.39
C LEU A 169 -18.17 11.01 8.57
N ASP A 170 -19.00 10.59 7.63
CA ASP A 170 -19.84 11.49 6.82
C ASP A 170 -20.79 12.35 7.68
N SER A 171 -21.14 11.85 8.88
CA SER A 171 -21.89 12.60 9.89
C SER A 171 -21.10 13.71 10.58
N GLY A 172 -19.82 13.91 10.24
CA GLY A 172 -18.89 14.81 10.92
C GLY A 172 -18.28 14.23 12.21
N ALA A 173 -18.81 13.13 12.74
CA ALA A 173 -18.33 12.52 13.98
C ALA A 173 -16.91 11.92 13.82
N PRO A 174 -16.05 11.94 14.85
CA PRO A 174 -14.71 11.38 14.76
C PRO A 174 -14.75 9.85 14.60
N CYS A 175 -13.96 9.31 13.69
CA CYS A 175 -13.84 7.86 13.54
C CYS A 175 -13.17 7.25 14.79
N THR A 176 -13.83 6.24 15.36
CA THR A 176 -13.36 5.52 16.55
C THR A 176 -12.66 4.19 16.25
N HIS A 177 -12.50 3.85 14.98
CA HIS A 177 -11.74 2.67 14.58
C HIS A 177 -10.23 2.86 14.76
N LEU A 178 -9.55 1.76 15.03
CA LEU A 178 -8.09 1.74 15.08
C LEU A 178 -7.47 1.96 13.69
N PRO A 179 -6.34 2.68 13.61
CA PRO A 179 -5.62 2.84 12.36
C PRO A 179 -5.04 1.52 11.89
N CYS A 180 -4.73 1.44 10.60
CA CYS A 180 -4.05 0.27 10.05
C CYS A 180 -2.57 0.28 10.50
N PHE A 181 -2.24 -0.50 11.53
CA PHE A 181 -0.89 -0.58 12.10
C PHE A 181 0.18 -1.09 11.13
N VAL A 182 -0.19 -1.62 9.97
CA VAL A 182 0.73 -2.29 9.04
C VAL A 182 1.44 -1.32 8.09
N SER A 183 0.93 -0.11 7.91
CA SER A 183 1.46 0.89 6.97
C SER A 183 1.99 2.16 7.66
N GLY A 184 2.04 2.20 8.99
CA GLY A 184 2.24 3.45 9.73
C GLY A 184 1.14 4.49 9.46
N SER A 185 0.02 4.06 8.85
CA SER A 185 -1.08 4.94 8.48
C SER A 185 -1.77 5.49 9.72
N VAL A 186 -2.22 6.72 9.61
CA VAL A 186 -3.07 7.39 10.61
C VAL A 186 -4.56 7.19 10.35
N PHE A 187 -4.91 6.37 9.36
CA PHE A 187 -6.29 6.06 8.97
C PHE A 187 -6.63 4.57 9.17
N CYS A 188 -7.90 4.26 9.44
CA CYS A 188 -8.39 2.88 9.49
C CYS A 188 -8.69 2.35 8.07
N ARG A 189 -9.07 1.08 7.97
CA ARG A 189 -9.34 0.43 6.68
C ARG A 189 -10.43 1.10 5.87
N THR A 190 -11.52 1.52 6.53
CA THR A 190 -12.66 2.17 5.88
C THR A 190 -12.30 3.56 5.34
N HIS A 191 -11.33 4.24 5.94
CA HIS A 191 -10.87 5.57 5.53
C HIS A 191 -9.54 5.52 4.77
N GLY A 192 -9.30 4.43 4.02
CA GLY A 192 -8.15 4.32 3.11
C GLY A 192 -6.79 4.06 3.76
N GLY A 193 -6.75 3.66 5.03
CA GLY A 193 -5.49 3.33 5.72
C GLY A 193 -4.94 1.93 5.41
N ALA A 194 -5.74 1.06 4.79
CA ALA A 194 -5.27 -0.24 4.34
C ALA A 194 -4.36 -0.06 3.11
N PRO A 195 -3.26 -0.83 2.99
CA PRO A 195 -2.47 -0.88 1.76
C PRO A 195 -3.35 -1.22 0.56
N LYS A 196 -3.19 -0.47 -0.53
CA LYS A 196 -3.95 -0.68 -1.76
C LYS A 196 -3.43 -1.93 -2.50
N ALA A 197 -4.24 -2.47 -3.42
CA ALA A 197 -3.79 -3.54 -4.31
C ALA A 197 -2.48 -3.11 -5.02
N GLY A 198 -1.43 -3.93 -4.91
CA GLY A 198 -0.09 -3.64 -5.44
C GLY A 198 0.90 -2.99 -4.46
N GLU A 199 0.46 -2.54 -3.28
CA GLU A 199 1.34 -1.91 -2.27
C GLU A 199 1.81 -2.91 -1.20
N GLY A 200 2.97 -3.51 -1.43
CA GLY A 200 3.77 -4.23 -0.42
C GLY A 200 3.25 -5.62 0.04
N PRO A 201 4.14 -6.46 0.59
CA PRO A 201 3.79 -7.80 1.05
C PRO A 201 3.10 -7.75 2.41
N LEU A 202 1.76 -7.72 2.43
CA LEU A 202 1.00 -8.03 3.64
C LEU A 202 0.93 -9.55 3.81
N SER A 203 1.98 -10.17 4.34
CA SER A 203 2.13 -11.63 4.45
C SER A 203 0.99 -12.32 5.22
N ASN A 204 0.25 -11.59 6.06
CA ASN A 204 -0.83 -12.12 6.89
C ASN A 204 -2.25 -11.70 6.47
N HIS A 205 -2.43 -11.01 5.34
CA HIS A 205 -3.74 -10.57 4.84
C HIS A 205 -4.04 -11.13 3.46
N CYS A 206 -5.32 -11.21 3.11
CA CYS A 206 -5.78 -11.60 1.79
C CYS A 206 -5.08 -10.74 0.72
N SER A 207 -4.39 -11.33 -0.23
CA SER A 207 -3.68 -10.64 -1.31
C SER A 207 -4.64 -9.90 -2.24
N PHE A 208 -5.86 -10.41 -2.37
CA PHE A 208 -6.93 -9.84 -3.19
C PHE A 208 -7.62 -8.67 -2.49
N CYS A 209 -8.48 -8.94 -1.49
CA CYS A 209 -9.23 -7.87 -0.84
C CYS A 209 -8.43 -7.07 0.19
N ARG A 210 -7.29 -7.57 0.69
CA ARG A 210 -6.47 -6.95 1.75
C ARG A 210 -7.21 -6.67 3.08
N THR A 211 -8.51 -7.02 3.17
CA THR A 211 -9.37 -6.74 4.32
C THR A 211 -9.49 -7.87 5.33
N LYS A 212 -9.21 -9.13 4.94
CA LYS A 212 -9.27 -10.28 5.86
C LYS A 212 -7.88 -10.73 6.28
N VAL A 213 -7.66 -10.85 7.59
CA VAL A 213 -6.49 -11.55 8.14
C VAL A 213 -6.61 -13.02 7.76
N LEU A 214 -5.52 -13.59 7.26
CA LEU A 214 -5.47 -14.98 6.87
C LEU A 214 -5.04 -15.86 8.03
N ALA A 215 -5.71 -17.01 8.15
CA ALA A 215 -5.22 -18.14 8.91
C ALA A 215 -3.80 -18.50 8.45
N GLN A 216 -2.94 -18.96 9.37
CA GLN A 216 -1.53 -19.20 9.11
C GLN A 216 -1.29 -20.08 7.87
N LYS A 217 -2.04 -21.17 7.69
CA LYS A 217 -1.96 -22.08 6.54
C LYS A 217 -2.32 -21.45 5.18
N ARG A 218 -3.04 -20.32 5.17
CA ARG A 218 -3.44 -19.61 3.94
C ARG A 218 -2.49 -18.49 3.56
N ARG A 219 -1.49 -18.17 4.38
CA ARG A 219 -0.54 -17.08 4.13
C ARG A 219 0.48 -17.48 3.07
N LEU A 220 0.85 -16.54 2.19
CA LEU A 220 1.86 -16.75 1.15
C LEU A 220 3.22 -17.19 1.73
N CYS A 221 3.61 -16.66 2.89
CA CYS A 221 4.86 -17.03 3.56
C CYS A 221 4.92 -18.48 4.05
N ASN A 222 3.77 -19.17 4.06
CA ASN A 222 3.65 -20.58 4.46
C ASN A 222 3.16 -21.44 3.29
N ASN A 223 3.46 -21.03 2.04
CA ASN A 223 2.98 -21.67 0.81
C ASN A 223 1.44 -21.78 0.70
N GLY A 224 0.70 -20.97 1.45
CA GLY A 224 -0.75 -20.85 1.30
C GLY A 224 -1.12 -19.98 0.09
N ASN A 225 -2.35 -20.09 -0.39
CA ASN A 225 -2.81 -19.36 -1.58
C ASN A 225 -2.93 -17.84 -1.40
N GLY A 226 -2.66 -17.29 -0.21
CA GLY A 226 -2.71 -15.85 0.01
C GLY A 226 -4.10 -15.23 -0.01
N MET A 227 -5.19 -16.00 -0.14
CA MET A 227 -6.54 -15.45 -0.29
C MET A 227 -7.44 -15.80 0.88
N CYS A 228 -8.50 -15.01 1.09
CA CYS A 228 -9.61 -15.41 1.96
C CYS A 228 -10.61 -16.27 1.18
N ALA A 229 -11.42 -17.06 1.89
CA ALA A 229 -12.37 -17.99 1.26
C ALA A 229 -13.36 -17.28 0.32
N THR A 230 -13.81 -16.08 0.68
CA THR A 230 -14.74 -15.27 -0.14
C THR A 230 -14.10 -14.87 -1.46
N CYS A 231 -12.88 -14.32 -1.45
CA CYS A 231 -12.19 -13.91 -2.67
C CYS A 231 -11.79 -15.12 -3.52
N GLU A 232 -11.39 -16.23 -2.90
CA GLU A 232 -11.09 -17.45 -3.63
C GLU A 232 -12.34 -18.02 -4.33
N ALA A 233 -13.50 -18.02 -3.66
CA ALA A 233 -14.76 -18.45 -4.26
C ALA A 233 -15.19 -17.53 -5.40
N HIS A 234 -14.99 -16.22 -5.23
CA HIS A 234 -15.26 -15.24 -6.28
C HIS A 234 -14.40 -15.49 -7.53
N LEU A 235 -13.08 -15.62 -7.38
CA LEU A 235 -12.18 -15.91 -8.51
C LEU A 235 -12.45 -17.27 -9.16
N LYS A 236 -12.88 -18.28 -8.38
CA LYS A 236 -13.34 -19.56 -8.93
C LYS A 236 -14.60 -19.40 -9.78
N ALA A 237 -15.59 -18.67 -9.27
CA ALA A 237 -16.82 -18.41 -10.01
C ALA A 237 -16.54 -17.60 -11.28
N GLU A 238 -15.65 -16.61 -11.20
CA GLU A 238 -15.22 -15.81 -12.34
C GLU A 238 -14.48 -16.66 -13.39
N ALA A 239 -13.57 -17.53 -12.97
CA ALA A 239 -12.87 -18.42 -13.89
C ALA A 239 -13.82 -19.40 -14.60
N VAL A 240 -14.81 -19.94 -13.87
CA VAL A 240 -15.87 -20.77 -14.45
C VAL A 240 -16.69 -19.96 -15.46
N ALA A 241 -17.11 -18.75 -15.10
CA ALA A 241 -17.85 -17.86 -16.00
C ALA A 241 -17.03 -17.50 -17.25
N ASN A 242 -15.71 -17.39 -17.12
CA ASN A 242 -14.80 -17.06 -18.21
C ASN A 242 -14.42 -18.27 -19.08
N GLY A 243 -14.86 -19.48 -18.70
CA GLY A 243 -14.48 -20.73 -19.37
C GLY A 243 -12.98 -21.06 -19.21
N ALA A 244 -12.32 -20.53 -18.19
CA ALA A 244 -10.93 -20.83 -17.87
C ALA A 244 -10.83 -22.15 -17.12
N ALA A 245 -9.90 -23.02 -17.51
CA ALA A 245 -9.72 -24.34 -16.90
C ALA A 245 -9.26 -24.27 -15.43
N THR A 246 -8.52 -23.20 -15.08
CA THR A 246 -8.04 -22.95 -13.73
C THR A 246 -8.34 -21.52 -13.29
N PRO A 247 -8.70 -21.31 -12.01
CA PRO A 247 -8.80 -19.97 -11.44
C PRO A 247 -7.47 -19.23 -11.51
N ILE A 248 -7.54 -17.92 -11.74
CA ILE A 248 -6.34 -17.07 -11.70
C ILE A 248 -5.68 -17.19 -10.32
N LYS A 249 -4.35 -17.19 -10.31
CA LYS A 249 -3.61 -17.23 -9.04
C LYS A 249 -3.81 -15.91 -8.29
N ALA A 250 -3.63 -15.97 -6.97
CA ALA A 250 -3.88 -14.87 -6.03
C ALA A 250 -3.07 -13.57 -6.25
N ASN A 251 -2.07 -13.62 -7.11
CA ASN A 251 -1.13 -12.56 -7.47
C ASN A 251 -1.00 -12.38 -8.99
N GLU A 252 -1.88 -13.01 -9.75
CA GLU A 252 -1.91 -13.00 -11.21
C GLU A 252 -3.06 -12.10 -11.67
N ARG A 253 -2.87 -11.42 -12.81
CA ARG A 253 -3.87 -10.56 -13.43
C ARG A 253 -4.41 -11.24 -14.68
N TRP A 254 -5.64 -10.96 -15.09
CA TRP A 254 -6.16 -11.54 -16.34
C TRP A 254 -5.33 -11.13 -17.55
N GLU A 255 -4.80 -9.90 -17.54
CA GLU A 255 -3.80 -9.43 -18.51
C GLU A 255 -2.62 -10.43 -18.69
N MET A 256 -2.08 -10.97 -17.58
CA MET A 256 -1.01 -11.97 -17.65
C MET A 256 -1.49 -13.28 -18.27
N VAL A 257 -2.67 -13.75 -17.87
CA VAL A 257 -3.26 -15.00 -18.36
C VAL A 257 -3.58 -14.91 -19.86
N VAL A 258 -4.09 -13.76 -20.32
CA VAL A 258 -4.35 -13.50 -21.73
C VAL A 258 -3.05 -13.53 -22.51
N PHE A 259 -2.01 -12.80 -22.08
CA PHE A 259 -0.75 -12.75 -22.81
C PHE A 259 0.03 -14.06 -22.79
N GLU A 260 -0.06 -14.86 -21.71
CA GLU A 260 0.50 -16.21 -21.68
C GLU A 260 -0.11 -17.13 -22.74
N GLN A 261 -1.39 -16.92 -23.09
CA GLN A 261 -2.06 -17.66 -24.16
C GLN A 261 -1.90 -17.00 -25.55
N LEU A 262 -1.85 -15.67 -25.61
CA LEU A 262 -1.81 -14.90 -26.86
C LEU A 262 -0.43 -14.96 -27.52
N LEU A 263 0.63 -14.66 -26.77
CA LEU A 263 1.97 -14.49 -27.33
C LEU A 263 2.48 -15.73 -28.08
N PRO A 264 2.26 -16.97 -27.61
CA PRO A 264 2.64 -18.17 -28.36
C PRO A 264 1.91 -18.33 -29.71
N LEU A 265 0.76 -17.68 -29.88
CA LEU A 265 -0.02 -17.73 -31.13
C LEU A 265 0.45 -16.70 -32.16
N ILE A 266 1.27 -15.72 -31.76
CA ILE A 266 1.80 -14.68 -32.63
C ILE A 266 3.17 -15.11 -33.14
N THR A 267 3.21 -15.54 -34.40
CA THR A 267 4.41 -16.11 -35.03
C THR A 267 4.71 -15.40 -36.34
N TYR A 268 5.97 -15.48 -36.78
CA TYR A 268 6.34 -15.23 -38.17
C TYR A 268 5.72 -16.28 -39.10
N ALA A 269 5.82 -16.06 -40.41
CA ALA A 269 5.33 -17.00 -41.43
C ALA A 269 5.99 -18.39 -41.34
N ASP A 270 7.22 -18.48 -40.82
CA ASP A 270 7.95 -19.72 -40.59
C ASP A 270 7.57 -20.43 -39.27
N GLY A 271 6.61 -19.88 -38.52
CA GLY A 271 6.14 -20.43 -37.24
C GLY A 271 7.01 -20.07 -36.03
N THR A 272 8.10 -19.31 -36.20
CA THR A 272 8.90 -18.84 -35.07
C THR A 272 8.16 -17.77 -34.27
N PRO A 273 8.34 -17.67 -32.93
CA PRO A 273 7.65 -16.66 -32.13
C PRO A 273 7.98 -15.24 -32.60
N PHE A 274 6.95 -14.40 -32.75
CA PHE A 274 7.10 -12.98 -33.06
C PHE A 274 6.88 -12.17 -31.77
N PRO A 275 7.95 -11.86 -31.03
CA PRO A 275 7.84 -11.18 -29.74
C PRO A 275 7.35 -9.73 -29.94
N PRO A 276 6.61 -9.17 -28.98
CA PRO A 276 6.22 -7.78 -29.01
C PRO A 276 7.41 -6.85 -28.78
N ASP A 277 7.44 -5.70 -29.44
CA ASP A 277 8.40 -4.61 -29.19
C ASP A 277 8.27 -4.09 -27.74
N GLN A 278 7.05 -4.10 -27.20
CA GLN A 278 6.80 -3.74 -25.80
C GLN A 278 5.68 -4.57 -25.18
N ARG A 279 5.87 -4.87 -23.89
CA ARG A 279 4.84 -5.30 -22.94
C ARG A 279 4.89 -4.39 -21.72
N ASP A 280 3.75 -4.08 -21.08
CA ASP A 280 3.71 -3.32 -19.81
C ASP A 280 4.37 -4.13 -18.66
N GLU A 281 5.70 -4.23 -18.69
CA GLU A 281 6.47 -4.62 -17.54
C GLU A 281 6.60 -3.40 -16.63
N ARG A 282 5.66 -3.27 -15.70
CA ARG A 282 5.60 -2.27 -14.60
C ARG A 282 6.90 -2.09 -13.78
N ARG A 283 7.98 -2.82 -14.09
CA ARG A 283 9.30 -2.78 -13.46
C ARG A 283 10.38 -2.06 -14.29
N GLY A 284 10.12 -1.77 -15.57
CA GLY A 284 11.13 -1.26 -16.52
C GLY A 284 11.20 0.26 -16.68
N GLY A 285 10.05 0.94 -16.72
CA GLY A 285 9.96 2.26 -17.35
C GLY A 285 9.95 2.06 -18.88
N GLY A 286 8.77 2.18 -19.50
CA GLY A 286 8.59 2.02 -20.95
C GLY A 286 8.83 3.32 -21.72
N LEU A 287 8.99 3.21 -23.05
CA LEU A 287 9.21 4.28 -24.05
C LEU A 287 9.94 5.53 -23.50
N GLY A 288 11.14 5.34 -22.94
CA GLY A 288 12.00 6.45 -22.49
C GLY A 288 11.57 7.15 -21.19
N THR A 289 10.57 6.64 -20.46
CA THR A 289 10.08 7.26 -19.22
C THR A 289 10.81 6.69 -17.99
N PRO A 290 11.42 7.54 -17.13
CA PRO A 290 12.13 7.08 -15.93
C PRO A 290 11.21 6.37 -14.93
N LYS A 291 11.74 5.35 -14.23
CA LYS A 291 11.05 4.59 -13.17
C LYS A 291 10.42 5.45 -12.05
N THR A 292 10.81 6.71 -11.93
CA THR A 292 10.39 7.64 -10.87
C THR A 292 9.06 8.35 -11.16
N GLN A 293 8.59 8.34 -12.41
CA GLN A 293 7.36 9.04 -12.80
C GLN A 293 6.15 8.11 -12.58
N LYS A 294 5.58 8.13 -11.36
CA LYS A 294 4.35 7.40 -11.04
C LYS A 294 3.16 8.03 -11.74
N ARG A 295 2.31 7.21 -12.37
CA ARG A 295 0.97 7.62 -12.83
C ARG A 295 0.21 8.29 -11.67
N ARG A 296 -0.23 9.53 -11.87
CA ARG A 296 -1.28 10.13 -11.03
C ARG A 296 -2.62 9.45 -11.38
N ARG A 297 -3.52 9.34 -10.41
CA ARG A 297 -4.81 8.64 -10.55
C ARG A 297 -5.88 9.42 -11.32
N GLU A 298 -5.60 10.67 -11.64
CA GLU A 298 -6.48 11.48 -12.47
C GLU A 298 -6.35 11.00 -13.91
N CYS A 299 -7.40 11.18 -14.73
CA CYS A 299 -7.38 10.92 -16.16
C CYS A 299 -6.41 11.89 -16.85
N ASP A 300 -5.12 11.76 -16.56
CA ASP A 300 -4.05 12.58 -17.09
C ASP A 300 -3.89 12.16 -18.55
N THR A 301 -4.34 13.06 -19.42
CA THR A 301 -4.29 12.98 -20.88
C THR A 301 -2.95 13.49 -21.42
N THR A 302 -1.97 13.74 -20.55
CA THR A 302 -0.72 14.38 -20.94
C THR A 302 0.47 13.42 -20.79
N THR A 303 0.63 12.52 -21.76
CA THR A 303 1.92 11.87 -22.12
C THR A 303 2.44 10.67 -21.28
N ASN A 304 1.61 9.87 -20.59
CA ASN A 304 2.10 8.72 -19.79
C ASN A 304 1.29 7.40 -19.91
N ARG A 305 0.55 7.21 -21.01
CA ARG A 305 -0.25 6.01 -21.25
C ARG A 305 0.52 5.05 -22.18
N PHE A 306 0.63 3.81 -21.74
CA PHE A 306 1.40 2.76 -22.39
C PHE A 306 0.44 1.64 -22.77
N PRO A 307 0.57 1.11 -23.99
CA PRO A 307 -0.21 -0.05 -24.37
C PRO A 307 0.22 -1.27 -23.57
N ASP A 308 -0.73 -2.14 -23.23
CA ASP A 308 -0.44 -3.37 -22.48
C ASP A 308 0.50 -4.29 -23.27
N CYS A 309 0.33 -4.36 -24.60
CA CYS A 309 1.23 -5.02 -25.54
C CYS A 309 1.24 -4.32 -26.89
N LEU A 310 2.41 -4.28 -27.55
CA LEU A 310 2.65 -3.54 -28.79
C LEU A 310 3.61 -4.28 -29.73
N TRP A 311 3.27 -4.30 -31.01
CA TRP A 311 4.16 -4.67 -32.12
C TRP A 311 4.28 -3.50 -33.10
N ILE A 312 5.49 -3.26 -33.59
CA ILE A 312 5.80 -2.25 -34.62
C ILE A 312 6.35 -2.97 -35.84
N VAL A 313 5.56 -3.01 -36.91
CA VAL A 313 6.00 -3.54 -38.20
C VAL A 313 6.88 -2.52 -38.88
N ARG A 314 8.02 -2.99 -39.42
CA ARG A 314 9.00 -2.16 -40.13
C ARG A 314 9.22 -2.65 -41.56
N ASP A 315 9.52 -1.73 -42.46
CA ASP A 315 9.92 -2.05 -43.84
C ASP A 315 11.40 -2.47 -43.95
N GLU A 316 11.89 -2.75 -45.16
CA GLU A 316 13.29 -3.10 -45.40
C GLU A 316 14.30 -2.02 -44.99
N HIS A 317 13.84 -0.77 -44.84
CA HIS A 317 14.64 0.36 -44.38
C HIS A 317 14.53 0.59 -42.89
N THR A 318 13.95 -0.35 -42.13
CA THR A 318 13.73 -0.28 -40.69
C THR A 318 12.80 0.86 -40.24
N ARG A 319 11.98 1.38 -41.14
CA ARG A 319 11.01 2.44 -40.82
C ARG A 319 9.71 1.81 -40.34
N ALA A 320 9.14 2.34 -39.26
CA ALA A 320 7.82 1.93 -38.81
C ALA A 320 6.76 2.20 -39.90
N VAL A 321 5.94 1.19 -40.19
CA VAL A 321 4.92 1.25 -41.25
C VAL A 321 3.55 0.79 -40.78
N LEU A 322 3.46 0.14 -39.62
CA LEU A 322 2.21 -0.22 -38.96
C LEU A 322 2.49 -0.49 -37.48
N VAL A 323 1.55 -0.14 -36.62
CA VAL A 323 1.58 -0.43 -35.20
C VAL A 323 0.33 -1.22 -34.84
N VAL A 324 0.49 -2.32 -34.10
CA VAL A 324 -0.62 -3.11 -33.54
C VAL A 324 -0.50 -3.13 -32.03
N THR A 325 -1.51 -2.62 -31.33
CA THR A 325 -1.61 -2.66 -29.87
C THR A 325 -2.73 -3.59 -29.42
N VAL A 326 -2.50 -4.29 -28.32
CA VAL A 326 -3.51 -5.14 -27.66
C VAL A 326 -3.67 -4.68 -26.22
N GLU A 327 -4.92 -4.42 -25.86
CA GLU A 327 -5.36 -3.86 -24.59
C GLU A 327 -6.31 -4.82 -23.87
N VAL A 328 -5.97 -5.22 -22.63
CA VAL A 328 -6.79 -6.15 -21.85
C VAL A 328 -7.67 -5.37 -20.87
N ASP A 329 -8.97 -5.38 -21.12
CA ASP A 329 -9.97 -4.61 -20.38
C ASP A 329 -10.82 -5.50 -19.46
N GLU A 330 -10.32 -5.71 -18.24
CA GLU A 330 -11.00 -6.48 -17.19
C GLU A 330 -12.33 -5.83 -16.78
N HIS A 331 -13.41 -6.62 -16.74
CA HIS A 331 -14.79 -6.22 -16.42
C HIS A 331 -15.37 -5.11 -17.31
N SER A 332 -14.80 -4.92 -18.51
CA SER A 332 -15.13 -3.79 -19.39
C SER A 332 -15.05 -2.44 -18.66
N HIS A 333 -14.22 -2.33 -17.61
CA HIS A 333 -14.08 -1.18 -16.73
C HIS A 333 -15.41 -0.47 -16.38
N SER A 334 -16.43 -1.23 -15.97
CA SER A 334 -17.77 -0.70 -15.70
C SER A 334 -17.83 0.40 -14.62
N ASP A 335 -16.79 0.51 -13.78
CA ASP A 335 -16.62 1.55 -12.76
C ASP A 335 -15.92 2.83 -13.26
N ARG A 336 -15.43 2.87 -14.51
CA ARG A 336 -14.69 4.01 -15.08
C ARG A 336 -15.54 4.88 -15.99
N ASN A 337 -15.16 6.15 -16.09
CA ASN A 337 -15.76 7.08 -17.06
C ASN A 337 -15.38 6.63 -18.48
N PRO A 338 -16.36 6.38 -19.38
CA PRO A 338 -16.11 6.04 -20.78
C PRO A 338 -15.23 7.03 -21.57
N GLU A 339 -15.22 8.30 -21.18
CA GLU A 339 -14.34 9.30 -21.76
C GLU A 339 -12.85 9.00 -21.49
N CYS A 340 -12.53 8.43 -20.33
CA CYS A 340 -11.15 8.09 -20.00
C CYS A 340 -10.65 6.88 -20.81
N GLU A 341 -11.56 6.01 -21.26
CA GLU A 341 -11.23 4.83 -22.08
C GLU A 341 -11.04 5.19 -23.56
N THR A 342 -11.86 6.10 -24.10
CA THR A 342 -11.63 6.68 -25.43
C THR A 342 -10.41 7.58 -25.45
N GLY A 343 -10.22 8.42 -24.42
CA GLY A 343 -9.03 9.26 -24.29
C GLY A 343 -7.72 8.45 -24.20
N LYS A 344 -7.74 7.24 -23.61
CA LYS A 344 -6.57 6.34 -23.61
C LYS A 344 -6.11 6.02 -25.03
N ILE A 345 -7.04 5.69 -25.93
CA ILE A 345 -6.74 5.32 -27.31
C ILE A 345 -6.13 6.53 -28.05
N GLU A 346 -6.68 7.72 -27.84
CA GLU A 346 -6.17 8.96 -28.47
C GLU A 346 -4.78 9.33 -27.96
N ASP A 347 -4.56 9.24 -26.65
CA ASP A 347 -3.27 9.53 -26.04
C ASP A 347 -2.19 8.56 -26.53
N GLU A 348 -2.52 7.27 -26.63
CA GLU A 348 -1.62 6.24 -27.16
C GLU A 348 -1.33 6.45 -28.64
N PHE A 349 -2.37 6.77 -29.43
CA PHE A 349 -2.22 7.11 -30.84
C PHE A 349 -1.24 8.28 -31.01
N GLN A 350 -1.48 9.41 -30.33
CA GLN A 350 -0.62 10.59 -30.43
C GLN A 350 0.81 10.31 -29.93
N SER A 351 0.94 9.57 -28.82
CA SER A 351 2.24 9.20 -28.26
C SER A 351 3.07 8.34 -29.22
N LEU A 352 2.45 7.36 -29.85
CA LEU A 352 3.09 6.48 -30.83
C LEU A 352 3.46 7.25 -32.10
N GLN A 353 2.56 8.09 -32.64
CA GLN A 353 2.90 8.94 -33.79
C GLN A 353 4.10 9.84 -33.49
N ASN A 354 4.11 10.52 -32.33
CA ASN A 354 5.22 11.38 -31.93
C ASN A 354 6.54 10.62 -31.76
N THR A 355 6.48 9.41 -31.20
CA THR A 355 7.65 8.56 -30.98
C THR A 355 8.27 8.11 -32.30
N LEU A 356 7.41 7.70 -33.24
CA LEU A 356 7.83 7.14 -34.53
C LEU A 356 8.04 8.20 -35.62
N ALA A 357 7.69 9.47 -35.35
CA ALA A 357 7.87 10.58 -36.30
C ALA A 357 9.31 10.71 -36.82
N LYS A 358 10.31 10.31 -36.03
CA LYS A 358 11.73 10.35 -36.41
C LYS A 358 12.21 9.13 -37.20
N GLU A 359 11.44 8.05 -37.24
CA GLU A 359 11.76 6.84 -38.02
C GLU A 359 11.46 7.03 -39.53
N GLY A 360 11.11 8.24 -39.97
CA GLY A 360 10.91 8.55 -41.40
C GLY A 360 9.66 7.91 -42.00
N ALA A 361 8.70 7.55 -41.15
CA ALA A 361 7.53 6.78 -41.50
C ALA A 361 6.48 7.54 -42.34
N ALA A 362 6.49 8.87 -42.28
CA ALA A 362 5.71 9.70 -43.18
C ALA A 362 6.50 9.91 -44.48
N ARG A 363 6.04 9.36 -45.60
CA ARG A 363 6.60 9.67 -46.93
C ARG A 363 6.31 11.14 -47.24
N GLY A 364 7.23 12.03 -46.87
CA GLY A 364 7.06 13.47 -47.12
C GLY A 364 7.99 14.27 -46.22
N ALA A 365 8.92 14.98 -46.84
CA ALA A 365 9.96 15.74 -46.16
C ALA A 365 9.39 16.76 -45.15
N VAL A 366 9.95 16.76 -43.94
CA VAL A 366 9.88 17.84 -42.93
C VAL A 366 8.46 18.19 -42.46
N ALA A 367 8.02 17.54 -41.38
CA ALA A 367 7.09 18.11 -40.38
C ALA A 367 5.95 18.97 -40.94
N ARG A 368 5.20 18.47 -41.93
CA ARG A 368 3.93 19.05 -42.32
C ARG A 368 2.79 18.21 -41.76
N HIS A 369 1.74 18.88 -41.30
CA HIS A 369 0.54 18.26 -40.74
C HIS A 369 -0.28 17.43 -41.78
N ASP A 370 0.12 17.45 -43.05
CA ASP A 370 -0.46 16.71 -44.18
C ASP A 370 0.38 15.48 -44.60
N ALA A 371 1.48 15.17 -43.89
CA ALA A 371 2.28 13.98 -44.18
C ALA A 371 1.63 12.73 -43.58
N GLU A 372 1.50 11.68 -44.41
CA GLU A 372 0.92 10.36 -44.10
C GLU A 372 1.30 9.84 -42.70
N MET A 373 0.29 9.55 -41.87
CA MET A 373 0.47 9.04 -40.50
C MET A 373 0.62 7.52 -40.51
N ILE A 374 1.42 6.96 -39.59
CA ILE A 374 1.53 5.51 -39.49
C ILE A 374 0.17 4.95 -39.06
N PRO A 375 -0.38 3.92 -39.74
CA PRO A 375 -1.57 3.25 -39.26
C PRO A 375 -1.30 2.65 -37.87
N ILE A 376 -2.19 2.95 -36.91
CA ILE A 376 -2.15 2.40 -35.55
C ILE A 376 -3.46 1.64 -35.33
N VAL A 377 -3.35 0.34 -35.14
CA VAL A 377 -4.45 -0.57 -34.85
C VAL A 377 -4.49 -0.84 -33.35
N THR A 378 -5.61 -0.52 -32.71
CA THR A 378 -5.85 -0.77 -31.29
C THR A 378 -6.91 -1.85 -31.11
N ILE A 379 -6.50 -2.99 -30.57
CA ILE A 379 -7.38 -4.12 -30.28
C ILE A 379 -7.66 -4.15 -28.79
N ARG A 380 -8.90 -3.87 -28.39
CA ARG A 380 -9.34 -3.96 -27.00
C ARG A 380 -10.09 -5.27 -26.78
N VAL A 381 -9.62 -6.10 -25.87
CA VAL A 381 -10.24 -7.38 -25.54
C VAL A 381 -10.66 -7.41 -24.07
N ASN A 382 -11.90 -7.81 -23.83
CA ASN A 382 -12.34 -8.14 -22.47
C ASN A 382 -12.05 -9.64 -22.18
N PRO A 383 -11.24 -9.97 -21.15
CA PRO A 383 -10.96 -11.36 -20.79
C PRO A 383 -12.12 -12.03 -20.04
N ASN A 384 -13.06 -11.25 -19.49
CA ASN A 384 -14.20 -11.75 -18.73
C ASN A 384 -15.27 -12.40 -19.63
N ALA A 385 -16.31 -12.95 -19.00
CA ALA A 385 -17.39 -13.64 -19.68
C ALA A 385 -18.05 -12.75 -20.74
N TYR A 386 -18.26 -13.27 -21.94
CA TYR A 386 -19.03 -12.57 -22.96
C TYR A 386 -20.51 -12.87 -22.77
N ASP A 387 -21.35 -11.85 -22.63
CA ASP A 387 -22.75 -12.03 -22.26
C ASP A 387 -23.70 -12.30 -23.44
N LYS A 388 -23.28 -12.07 -24.69
CA LYS A 388 -24.08 -12.47 -25.87
C LYS A 388 -24.09 -13.99 -26.08
N LYS A 389 -22.99 -14.68 -25.80
CA LYS A 389 -22.85 -16.15 -25.93
C LYS A 389 -21.67 -16.67 -25.12
N VAL A 390 -21.72 -17.94 -24.74
CA VAL A 390 -20.60 -18.60 -24.06
C VAL A 390 -19.45 -18.80 -25.05
N VAL A 391 -18.38 -18.01 -24.89
CA VAL A 391 -17.11 -18.17 -25.58
C VAL A 391 -16.05 -18.46 -24.53
N ARG A 392 -15.20 -19.47 -24.72
CA ARG A 392 -14.13 -19.74 -23.75
C ARG A 392 -13.02 -18.72 -23.93
N LEU A 393 -12.28 -18.43 -22.86
CA LEU A 393 -11.14 -17.51 -22.92
C LEU A 393 -10.15 -17.89 -24.03
N ALA A 394 -9.82 -19.18 -24.17
CA ALA A 394 -8.90 -19.64 -25.22
C ALA A 394 -9.40 -19.31 -26.62
N ASP A 395 -10.70 -19.46 -26.88
CA ASP A 395 -11.31 -19.15 -28.19
C ASP A 395 -11.30 -17.62 -28.44
N ARG A 396 -11.55 -16.81 -27.39
CA ARG A 396 -11.42 -15.34 -27.46
C ARG A 396 -9.99 -14.93 -27.80
N VAL A 397 -9.00 -15.54 -27.12
CA VAL A 397 -7.58 -15.27 -27.36
C VAL A 397 -7.18 -15.68 -28.77
N GLN A 398 -7.68 -16.81 -29.29
CA GLN A 398 -7.47 -17.20 -30.68
C GLN A 398 -8.05 -16.19 -31.68
N ALA A 399 -9.24 -15.64 -31.40
CA ALA A 399 -9.84 -14.61 -32.25
C ALA A 399 -9.00 -13.32 -32.25
N VAL A 400 -8.53 -12.87 -31.08
CA VAL A 400 -7.57 -11.75 -30.98
C VAL A 400 -6.29 -12.05 -31.77
N ALA A 401 -5.72 -13.25 -31.61
CA ALA A 401 -4.52 -13.66 -32.32
C ALA A 401 -4.72 -13.66 -33.85
N ALA A 402 -5.91 -14.04 -34.33
CA ALA A 402 -6.25 -14.00 -35.75
C ALA A 402 -6.25 -12.56 -36.28
N VAL A 403 -6.84 -11.61 -35.56
CA VAL A 403 -6.83 -10.18 -35.93
C VAL A 403 -5.40 -9.63 -35.91
N VAL A 404 -4.63 -9.88 -34.84
CA VAL A 404 -3.23 -9.44 -34.75
C VAL A 404 -2.41 -9.98 -35.93
N ARG A 405 -2.46 -11.28 -36.19
CA ARG A 405 -1.72 -11.90 -37.30
C ARG A 405 -2.14 -11.38 -38.66
N ALA A 406 -3.42 -11.10 -38.88
CA ALA A 406 -3.90 -10.53 -40.13
C ALA A 406 -3.24 -9.16 -40.43
N TYR A 407 -3.01 -8.35 -39.40
CA TYR A 407 -2.28 -7.09 -39.53
C TYR A 407 -0.76 -7.27 -39.65
N LEU A 408 -0.16 -8.14 -38.83
CA LEU A 408 1.30 -8.34 -38.83
C LEU A 408 1.81 -8.96 -40.13
N HIS A 409 1.00 -9.77 -40.80
CA HIS A 409 1.34 -10.45 -42.07
C HIS A 409 0.68 -9.82 -43.30
N MET A 410 0.12 -8.63 -43.15
CA MET A 410 -0.49 -7.89 -44.25
C MET A 410 0.58 -7.53 -45.28
N ASP A 411 0.25 -7.68 -46.56
CA ASP A 411 1.12 -7.26 -47.65
C ASP A 411 1.25 -5.72 -47.71
N ALA A 412 2.30 -5.26 -48.39
CA ALA A 412 2.62 -3.84 -48.43
C ALA A 412 1.53 -2.98 -49.11
N GLU A 413 0.85 -3.50 -50.15
CA GLU A 413 -0.19 -2.78 -50.87
C GLU A 413 -1.42 -2.57 -49.98
N THR A 414 -1.89 -3.64 -49.34
CA THR A 414 -3.02 -3.58 -48.40
C THR A 414 -2.70 -2.68 -47.20
N ARG A 415 -1.46 -2.72 -46.70
CA ARG A 415 -1.02 -1.85 -45.60
C ARG A 415 -0.96 -0.38 -46.00
N ASP A 416 -0.44 -0.07 -47.19
CA ASP A 416 -0.39 1.30 -47.70
C ASP A 416 -1.81 1.86 -47.92
N ALA A 417 -2.81 1.01 -48.16
CA ALA A 417 -4.22 1.42 -48.20
C ALA A 417 -4.84 1.71 -46.80
N LEU A 418 -4.20 1.31 -45.70
CA LEU A 418 -4.63 1.62 -44.34
C LEU A 418 -4.23 3.03 -43.88
N GLN A 419 -3.64 3.86 -44.73
CA GLN A 419 -3.26 5.24 -44.37
C GLN A 419 -4.47 6.00 -43.81
N THR A 420 -4.37 6.39 -42.53
CA THR A 420 -5.46 7.01 -41.77
C THR A 420 -4.94 8.12 -40.86
N HIS A 421 -5.74 9.17 -40.67
CA HIS A 421 -5.47 10.25 -39.73
C HIS A 421 -5.93 9.96 -38.29
N ALA A 422 -6.51 8.77 -38.07
CA ALA A 422 -7.10 8.35 -36.80
C ALA A 422 -6.79 6.86 -36.50
N PRO A 423 -6.91 6.41 -35.24
CA PRO A 423 -6.72 5.01 -34.90
C PRO A 423 -7.77 4.09 -35.55
N ILE A 424 -7.35 2.87 -35.87
CA ILE A 424 -8.22 1.76 -36.25
C ILE A 424 -8.52 0.97 -34.96
N VAL A 425 -9.78 0.87 -34.56
CA VAL A 425 -10.16 0.33 -33.25
C VAL A 425 -11.03 -0.91 -33.40
N HIS A 426 -10.53 -2.04 -32.89
CA HIS A 426 -11.31 -3.25 -32.71
C HIS A 426 -11.66 -3.43 -31.24
N VAL A 427 -12.96 -3.57 -30.95
CA VAL A 427 -13.43 -3.90 -29.60
C VAL A 427 -14.01 -5.31 -29.63
N MET A 428 -13.43 -6.21 -28.83
CA MET A 428 -13.73 -7.63 -28.88
C MET A 428 -14.27 -8.14 -27.54
N PHE A 429 -15.41 -8.84 -27.59
CA PHE A 429 -15.98 -9.57 -26.45
C PHE A 429 -16.37 -8.72 -25.22
N TYR A 430 -16.67 -7.43 -25.40
CA TYR A 430 -17.13 -6.57 -24.31
C TYR A 430 -18.51 -7.01 -23.79
N HIS A 431 -18.77 -6.77 -22.50
CA HIS A 431 -20.10 -7.00 -21.95
C HIS A 431 -21.11 -6.04 -22.58
N THR A 432 -22.18 -6.56 -23.17
CA THR A 432 -23.24 -5.74 -23.75
C THR A 432 -24.07 -5.00 -22.73
N LYS A 433 -24.11 -5.46 -21.47
CA LYS A 433 -24.80 -4.76 -20.38
C LYS A 433 -23.87 -3.86 -19.59
N GLU A 434 -22.81 -4.43 -19.01
CA GLU A 434 -21.89 -3.70 -18.13
C GLU A 434 -20.96 -2.78 -18.92
N GLY A 435 -20.60 -3.15 -20.15
CA GLY A 435 -19.79 -2.37 -21.08
C GLY A 435 -20.59 -1.51 -22.06
N ALA A 436 -21.93 -1.48 -21.98
CA ALA A 436 -22.79 -0.79 -22.94
C ALA A 436 -22.42 0.68 -23.13
N LYS A 437 -22.12 1.38 -22.03
CA LYS A 437 -21.74 2.80 -22.05
C LYS A 437 -20.41 3.02 -22.77
N HIS A 438 -19.47 2.08 -22.61
CA HIS A 438 -18.17 2.13 -23.28
C HIS A 438 -18.32 1.85 -24.77
N LEU A 439 -19.08 0.81 -25.15
CA LEU A 439 -19.39 0.51 -26.56
C LEU A 439 -20.06 1.69 -27.26
N ALA A 440 -21.09 2.27 -26.65
CA ALA A 440 -21.74 3.46 -27.17
C ALA A 440 -20.78 4.65 -27.31
N ARG A 441 -19.87 4.83 -26.33
CA ARG A 441 -18.87 5.90 -26.38
C ARG A 441 -17.84 5.66 -27.48
N TYR A 442 -17.37 4.44 -27.70
CA TYR A 442 -16.47 4.11 -28.82
C TYR A 442 -17.14 4.39 -30.16
N ALA A 443 -18.39 3.96 -30.36
CA ALA A 443 -19.12 4.20 -31.59
C ALA A 443 -19.38 5.69 -31.86
N SER A 444 -19.80 6.44 -30.82
CA SER A 444 -19.97 7.90 -30.90
C SER A 444 -18.65 8.58 -31.26
N ARG A 445 -17.58 8.22 -30.56
CA ARG A 445 -16.27 8.84 -30.77
C ARG A 445 -15.71 8.51 -32.15
N ALA A 446 -15.86 7.28 -32.61
CA ALA A 446 -15.47 6.86 -33.95
C ALA A 446 -16.15 7.71 -35.03
N THR A 447 -17.42 8.07 -34.84
CA THR A 447 -18.15 8.97 -35.75
C THR A 447 -17.66 10.41 -35.63
N GLU A 448 -17.42 10.90 -34.41
CA GLU A 448 -16.98 12.28 -34.15
C GLU A 448 -15.60 12.60 -34.73
N VAL A 449 -14.65 11.66 -34.63
CA VAL A 449 -13.23 11.88 -34.99
C VAL A 449 -12.72 10.96 -36.11
N GLY A 450 -13.63 10.21 -36.75
CA GLY A 450 -13.31 9.43 -37.95
C GLY A 450 -12.50 8.15 -37.70
N TRP A 451 -12.69 7.46 -36.56
CA TRP A 451 -12.05 6.16 -36.35
C TRP A 451 -12.67 5.10 -37.25
N ALA A 452 -11.83 4.22 -37.82
CA ALA A 452 -12.32 2.94 -38.30
C ALA A 452 -12.63 2.07 -37.08
N TYR A 453 -13.92 1.75 -36.86
CA TYR A 453 -14.37 1.04 -35.67
C TYR A 453 -15.07 -0.28 -36.02
N THR A 454 -14.73 -1.35 -35.30
CA THR A 454 -15.39 -2.64 -35.42
C THR A 454 -15.63 -3.27 -34.05
N GLU A 455 -16.87 -3.70 -33.79
CA GLU A 455 -17.24 -4.52 -32.63
C GLU A 455 -17.31 -6.00 -33.04
N HIS A 456 -16.63 -6.87 -32.29
CA HIS A 456 -16.58 -8.32 -32.50
C HIS A 456 -17.32 -9.12 -31.42
#